data_AF-A0A401RC76-F1
#
_entry.id   AF-A0A401RC76-F1
#
_cell.length_a   1.000
_cell.length_b   1.000
_cell.length_c   1.000
_cell.angle_alpha   90.00
_cell.angle_beta   90.00
_cell.angle_gamma   90.00
#
_symmetry.space_group_name_H-M   'P 1'
#
loop_
_entity.id
_entity.type
_entity.pdbx_description
1 polymer ?
#
loop_
_entity_poly.entity_id
_entity_poly.type
_entity_poly.pdbx_seq_one_letter_code
_entity_poly.pdbx_strand_id
1 'polypeptide(L)'
;MSIPRRSLLAGSTAAVTAGALGASGSAEAAGPARSAPPPRLPRTPGRLDVPGVTGLHLQFGADPAGEMTVSWISPRPVRRPRVHLGTHEAGTGGAVDAETRTYRDGLSREEVYVHHARLTGLRPDTTYLYSAGHDGAAPETGAFTTERRHLGGGVLRAAVRGGSRRRAGVSSAHG
;
A
#
# COMPACT_ATOMS: atom_id res chain seq x y z
N MET A 1 19.74 2.06 9.86
CA MET A 1 18.78 1.93 10.99
C MET A 1 18.39 0.46 11.10
N SER A 2 19.08 -0.31 11.94
CA SER A 2 18.80 -1.74 12.14
C SER A 2 17.93 -1.89 13.39
N ILE A 3 16.80 -2.59 13.28
CA ILE A 3 15.90 -2.85 14.41
C ILE A 3 16.19 -4.28 14.91
N PRO A 4 16.76 -4.47 16.11
CA PRO A 4 16.95 -5.81 16.65
C PRO A 4 15.61 -6.45 17.06
N ARG A 5 15.33 -7.64 16.51
CA ARG A 5 14.20 -8.49 16.92
C ARG A 5 14.55 -9.21 18.21
N ARG A 6 14.06 -8.69 19.34
CA ARG A 6 14.19 -9.33 20.66
C ARG A 6 13.24 -10.54 20.72
N SER A 7 13.84 -11.71 20.84
CA SER A 7 13.17 -13.00 21.08
C SER A 7 12.84 -13.12 22.56
N LEU A 8 11.62 -13.57 22.90
CA LEU A 8 11.28 -14.02 24.25
C LEU A 8 10.55 -15.36 24.15
N LEU A 9 11.33 -16.44 24.31
CA LEU A 9 10.81 -17.75 24.71
C LEU A 9 10.54 -17.68 26.22
N ALA A 10 9.27 -17.70 26.61
CA ALA A 10 8.88 -17.99 27.99
C ALA A 10 8.57 -19.48 28.08
N GLY A 11 9.53 -20.25 28.60
CA GLY A 11 9.29 -21.61 29.08
C GLY A 11 8.47 -21.56 30.37
N SER A 12 7.63 -22.58 30.58
CA SER A 12 7.05 -22.87 31.90
C SER A 12 6.87 -24.37 32.01
N THR A 13 7.84 -25.01 32.65
CA THR A 13 7.75 -26.36 33.18
C THR A 13 6.97 -26.32 34.49
N ALA A 14 5.87 -27.07 34.59
CA ALA A 14 5.24 -27.36 35.87
C ALA A 14 5.34 -28.86 36.12
N ALA A 15 6.23 -29.23 37.03
CA ALA A 15 6.28 -30.55 37.65
C ALA A 15 5.20 -30.63 38.74
N VAL A 16 4.46 -31.73 38.80
CA VAL A 16 3.64 -32.10 39.97
C VAL A 16 3.89 -33.57 40.33
N THR A 17 3.92 -33.77 41.63
CA THR A 17 4.51 -34.78 42.51
C THR A 17 3.93 -36.19 42.47
N ALA A 18 4.76 -37.15 42.89
CA ALA A 18 4.44 -38.56 43.16
C ALA A 18 3.53 -38.76 44.39
N GLY A 19 2.71 -39.82 44.36
CA GLY A 19 1.95 -40.38 45.49
C GLY A 19 1.71 -41.88 45.26
N ALA A 20 1.85 -42.69 46.31
CA ALA A 20 2.14 -44.13 46.24
C ALA A 20 0.96 -45.04 46.68
N LEU A 21 1.00 -46.29 46.18
CA LEU A 21 0.44 -47.58 46.68
C LEU A 21 -1.08 -47.87 46.62
N GLY A 22 -1.43 -48.93 45.87
CA GLY A 22 -2.71 -49.66 45.93
C GLY A 22 -2.81 -50.76 44.86
N ALA A 23 -3.10 -52.00 45.26
CA ALA A 23 -2.94 -53.23 44.48
C ALA A 23 -4.13 -53.62 43.58
N SER A 24 -3.83 -54.52 42.63
CA SER A 24 -4.71 -55.48 41.91
C SER A 24 -5.80 -54.95 40.96
N GLY A 25 -5.58 -55.17 39.65
CA GLY A 25 -6.62 -55.08 38.62
C GLY A 25 -6.05 -55.44 37.25
N SER A 26 -6.59 -56.49 36.64
CA SER A 26 -6.17 -57.10 35.38
C SER A 26 -6.05 -56.09 34.23
N ALA A 27 -4.91 -56.08 33.53
CA ALA A 27 -4.70 -55.25 32.35
C ALA A 27 -5.45 -55.87 31.14
N GLU A 28 -6.67 -55.40 30.89
CA GLU A 28 -7.30 -55.54 29.58
C GLU A 28 -6.60 -54.58 28.62
N ALA A 29 -5.89 -55.12 27.63
CA ALA A 29 -5.19 -54.34 26.62
C ALA A 29 -6.22 -53.66 25.70
N ALA A 30 -6.69 -52.48 26.10
CA ALA A 30 -7.43 -51.57 25.23
C ALA A 30 -6.50 -51.12 24.09
N GLY A 31 -6.73 -51.65 22.90
CA GLY A 31 -6.02 -51.23 21.69
C GLY A 31 -6.13 -49.71 21.48
N PRO A 32 -5.12 -49.05 20.88
CA PRO A 32 -5.13 -47.61 20.73
C PRO A 32 -6.34 -47.20 19.87
N ALA A 33 -7.29 -46.50 20.48
CA ALA A 33 -8.36 -45.83 19.75
C ALA A 33 -7.71 -44.84 18.79
N ARG A 34 -7.74 -45.15 17.48
CA ARG A 34 -7.32 -44.22 16.44
C ARG A 34 -8.26 -43.02 16.48
N SER A 35 -7.79 -41.92 17.06
CA SER A 35 -8.46 -40.63 16.99
C SER A 35 -8.61 -40.24 15.52
N ALA A 36 -9.84 -40.19 15.03
CA ALA A 36 -10.11 -39.73 13.68
C ALA A 36 -9.73 -38.24 13.58
N PRO A 37 -9.00 -37.80 12.54
CA PRO A 37 -8.71 -36.40 12.36
C PRO A 37 -10.02 -35.61 12.23
N PRO A 38 -10.13 -34.42 12.85
CA PRO A 38 -11.36 -33.64 12.78
C PRO A 38 -11.68 -33.29 11.33
N PRO A 39 -12.97 -33.24 10.94
CA PRO A 39 -13.37 -32.87 9.59
C PRO A 39 -12.83 -31.47 9.27
N ARG A 40 -12.02 -31.38 8.22
CA ARG A 40 -11.51 -30.11 7.72
C ARG A 40 -12.66 -29.42 6.99
N LEU A 41 -13.32 -28.49 7.67
CA LEU A 41 -14.27 -27.60 7.01
C LEU A 41 -13.54 -26.81 5.92
N PRO A 42 -14.09 -26.70 4.70
CA PRO A 42 -13.51 -25.87 3.66
C PRO A 42 -13.40 -24.43 4.17
N ARG A 43 -12.19 -23.88 4.14
CA ARG A 43 -11.95 -22.47 4.46
C ARG A 43 -12.58 -21.63 3.34
N THR A 44 -13.72 -21.01 3.60
CA THR A 44 -14.17 -19.86 2.81
C THR A 44 -13.10 -18.78 2.95
N PRO A 45 -12.50 -18.27 1.86
CA PRO A 45 -11.55 -17.18 1.97
C PRO A 45 -12.24 -16.02 2.70
N GLY A 46 -11.70 -15.66 3.86
CA GLY A 46 -12.25 -14.56 4.63
C GLY A 46 -11.91 -13.24 3.95
N ARG A 47 -12.56 -12.15 4.34
CA ARG A 47 -12.13 -10.78 4.01
C ARG A 47 -10.63 -10.52 4.30
N LEU A 48 -10.01 -11.38 5.11
CA LEU A 48 -8.58 -11.43 5.42
C LEU A 48 -7.68 -11.88 4.24
N ASP A 49 -8.24 -12.50 3.19
CA ASP A 49 -7.47 -13.01 2.05
C ASP A 49 -7.45 -12.06 0.85
N VAL A 50 -8.26 -10.99 0.88
CA VAL A 50 -8.23 -9.92 -0.12
C VAL A 50 -7.12 -8.95 0.25
N PRO A 51 -6.16 -8.67 -0.65
CA PRO A 51 -5.12 -7.69 -0.36
C PRO A 51 -5.73 -6.33 -0.02
N GLY A 52 -5.18 -5.64 0.97
CA GLY A 52 -5.57 -4.26 1.27
C GLY A 52 -4.99 -3.27 0.26
N VAL A 53 -5.50 -2.04 0.31
CA VAL A 53 -4.87 -0.87 -0.30
C VAL A 53 -3.59 -0.56 0.47
N THR A 54 -2.45 -0.52 -0.22
CA THR A 54 -1.16 -0.19 0.39
C THR A 54 -0.37 0.76 -0.51
N GLY A 55 0.57 1.52 0.07
CA GLY A 55 1.39 2.47 -0.69
C GLY A 55 0.58 3.56 -1.39
N LEU A 56 -0.58 3.94 -0.83
CA LEU A 56 -1.42 4.98 -1.40
C LEU A 56 -0.70 6.33 -1.39
N HIS A 57 -0.68 7.00 -2.53
CA HIS A 57 -0.12 8.34 -2.67
C HIS A 57 -0.84 9.12 -3.76
N LEU A 58 -0.78 10.44 -3.63
CA LEU A 58 -1.41 11.39 -4.53
C LEU A 58 -0.35 12.21 -5.24
N GLN A 59 -0.59 12.49 -6.52
CA GLN A 59 0.28 13.34 -7.31
C GLN A 59 -0.55 14.24 -8.23
N PHE A 60 -0.29 15.55 -8.18
CA PHE A 60 -0.89 16.48 -9.13
C PHE A 60 -0.51 16.13 -10.57
N GLY A 61 -1.45 16.36 -11.48
CA GLY A 61 -1.20 16.24 -12.92
C GLY A 61 -0.42 17.43 -13.47
N ALA A 62 -0.45 17.59 -14.80
CA ALA A 62 0.20 18.73 -15.45
C ALA A 62 -0.53 20.04 -15.13
N ASP A 63 -1.85 19.99 -14.91
CA ASP A 63 -2.64 21.10 -14.36
C ASP A 63 -3.03 20.80 -12.90
N PRO A 64 -2.31 21.32 -11.90
CA PRO A 64 -2.62 21.06 -10.48
C PRO A 64 -3.94 21.67 -10.02
N ALA A 65 -4.53 22.59 -10.80
CA ALA A 65 -5.86 23.14 -10.53
C ALA A 65 -6.99 22.23 -11.05
N GLY A 66 -6.70 21.24 -11.90
CA GLY A 66 -7.70 20.42 -12.59
C GLY A 66 -7.43 18.92 -12.63
N GLU A 67 -6.23 18.47 -12.24
CA GLU A 67 -5.79 17.10 -12.39
C GLU A 67 -5.11 16.55 -11.12
N MET A 68 -5.46 15.31 -10.77
CA MET A 68 -4.88 14.55 -9.67
C MET A 68 -4.77 13.08 -10.07
N THR A 69 -3.69 12.40 -9.73
CA THR A 69 -3.58 10.95 -9.86
C THR A 69 -3.52 10.34 -8.47
N VAL A 70 -4.43 9.41 -8.20
CA VAL A 70 -4.43 8.60 -6.98
C VAL A 70 -3.85 7.25 -7.33
N SER A 71 -2.79 6.85 -6.63
CA SER A 71 -2.05 5.64 -6.93
C SER A 71 -1.89 4.76 -5.71
N TRP A 72 -1.98 3.45 -5.87
CA TRP A 72 -1.74 2.47 -4.80
C TRP A 72 -1.25 1.15 -5.40
N ILE A 73 -0.81 0.23 -4.54
CA ILE A 73 -0.30 -1.08 -4.94
C ILE A 73 -1.04 -2.23 -4.27
N SER A 74 -1.04 -3.38 -4.96
CA SER A 74 -1.45 -4.66 -4.41
C SER A 74 -0.43 -5.78 -4.76
N PRO A 75 -0.25 -6.78 -3.88
CA PRO A 75 0.63 -7.93 -4.12
C PRO A 75 0.04 -8.98 -5.09
N ARG A 76 -1.23 -8.83 -5.51
CA ARG A 76 -1.95 -9.76 -6.38
C ARG A 76 -2.93 -9.00 -7.28
N PRO A 77 -3.38 -9.55 -8.41
CA PRO A 77 -4.42 -8.94 -9.23
C PRO A 77 -5.72 -8.73 -8.45
N VAL A 78 -6.42 -7.62 -8.71
CA VAL A 78 -7.69 -7.26 -8.05
C VAL A 78 -8.79 -6.98 -9.08
N ARG A 79 -10.05 -6.87 -8.61
CA ARG A 79 -11.21 -6.57 -9.44
C ARG A 79 -11.76 -5.19 -9.12
N ARG A 80 -12.14 -4.46 -10.19
CA ARG A 80 -12.69 -3.11 -10.13
C ARG A 80 -11.86 -2.15 -9.25
N PRO A 81 -10.55 -1.97 -9.51
CA PRO A 81 -9.79 -0.92 -8.84
C PRO A 81 -10.32 0.45 -9.26
N ARG A 82 -10.84 1.23 -8.31
CA ARG A 82 -11.55 2.50 -8.55
C ARG A 82 -11.29 3.52 -7.45
N VAL A 83 -11.48 4.78 -7.79
CA VAL A 83 -11.55 5.91 -6.84
C VAL A 83 -12.92 6.53 -6.93
N HIS A 84 -13.64 6.56 -5.81
CA HIS A 84 -14.84 7.38 -5.65
C HIS A 84 -14.43 8.77 -5.19
N LEU A 85 -15.00 9.80 -5.81
CA LEU A 85 -14.67 11.18 -5.54
C LEU A 85 -15.92 11.96 -5.18
N GLY A 86 -15.86 12.79 -4.15
CA GLY A 86 -16.95 13.68 -3.74
C GLY A 86 -16.44 15.02 -3.24
N THR A 87 -17.34 15.92 -2.90
CA THR A 87 -17.04 17.17 -2.19
C THR A 87 -17.94 17.27 -0.96
N HIS A 88 -17.58 18.11 0.01
CA HIS A 88 -18.45 18.35 1.17
C HIS A 88 -19.83 18.90 0.78
N GLU A 89 -19.86 19.76 -0.24
CA GLU A 89 -21.08 20.42 -0.74
C GLU A 89 -22.00 19.47 -1.51
N ALA A 90 -21.43 18.64 -2.39
CA ALA A 90 -22.21 17.80 -3.32
C ALA A 90 -22.33 16.33 -2.87
N GLY A 91 -21.65 15.96 -1.77
CA GLY A 91 -21.59 14.58 -1.30
C GLY A 91 -20.71 13.69 -2.18
N THR A 92 -20.93 12.38 -2.11
CA THR A 92 -20.21 11.40 -2.93
C THR A 92 -20.60 11.54 -4.39
N GLY A 93 -19.62 11.84 -5.24
CA GLY A 93 -19.76 11.93 -6.69
C GLY A 93 -19.42 10.61 -7.39
N GLY A 94 -18.90 10.73 -8.62
CA GLY A 94 -18.63 9.60 -9.51
C GLY A 94 -17.43 8.73 -9.10
N ALA A 95 -17.32 7.58 -9.75
CA ALA A 95 -16.17 6.68 -9.63
C ALA A 95 -15.30 6.76 -10.91
N VAL A 96 -13.98 6.74 -10.72
CA VAL A 96 -13.00 6.68 -11.80
C VAL A 96 -12.25 5.35 -11.70
N ASP A 97 -12.16 4.64 -12.82
CA ASP A 97 -11.45 3.37 -12.88
C ASP A 97 -9.94 3.59 -12.90
N ALA A 98 -9.22 2.76 -12.15
CA ALA A 98 -7.77 2.78 -12.16
C ALA A 98 -7.22 1.88 -13.27
N GLU A 99 -6.27 2.41 -14.02
CA GLU A 99 -5.43 1.60 -14.88
C GLU A 99 -4.46 0.78 -14.04
N THR A 100 -4.28 -0.49 -14.37
CA THR A 100 -3.34 -1.37 -13.65
C THR A 100 -2.10 -1.64 -14.49
N ARG A 101 -0.94 -1.49 -13.88
CA ARG A 101 0.37 -1.87 -14.43
C ARG A 101 1.01 -2.91 -13.54
N THR A 102 1.74 -3.85 -14.12
CA THR A 102 2.42 -4.92 -13.39
C THR A 102 3.92 -4.71 -13.49
N TYR A 103 4.58 -4.78 -12.35
CA TYR A 103 6.03 -4.69 -12.23
C TYR A 103 6.55 -5.93 -11.53
N ARG A 104 7.74 -6.38 -11.90
CA ARG A 104 8.44 -7.44 -11.19
C ARG A 104 9.54 -6.81 -10.35
N ASP A 105 9.47 -7.00 -9.03
CA ASP A 105 10.49 -6.50 -8.13
C ASP A 105 11.83 -7.19 -8.44
N GLY A 106 12.89 -6.40 -8.59
CA GLY A 106 14.20 -6.91 -9.00
C GLY A 106 14.88 -7.78 -7.93
N LEU A 107 14.56 -7.57 -6.65
CA LEU A 107 15.17 -8.27 -5.53
C LEU A 107 14.38 -9.53 -5.15
N SER A 108 13.09 -9.38 -4.85
CA SER A 108 12.22 -10.48 -4.43
C SER A 108 11.73 -11.32 -5.61
N ARG A 109 11.78 -10.78 -6.83
CA ARG A 109 11.18 -11.37 -8.05
C ARG A 109 9.67 -11.56 -7.94
N GLU A 110 9.01 -10.93 -6.98
CA GLU A 110 7.55 -10.92 -6.87
C GLU A 110 6.94 -9.93 -7.85
N GLU A 111 5.70 -10.20 -8.27
CA GLU A 111 4.93 -9.27 -9.07
C GLU A 111 4.15 -8.31 -8.17
N VAL A 112 4.23 -7.02 -8.47
CA VAL A 112 3.46 -5.96 -7.83
C VAL A 112 2.55 -5.33 -8.87
N TYR A 113 1.30 -5.13 -8.48
CA TYR A 113 0.27 -4.51 -9.30
C TYR A 113 0.09 -3.08 -8.80
N VAL A 114 0.32 -2.12 -9.68
CA VAL A 114 0.21 -0.70 -9.40
C VAL A 114 -1.04 -0.18 -10.10
N HIS A 115 -1.88 0.51 -9.35
CA HIS A 115 -3.15 1.04 -9.82
C HIS A 115 -3.07 2.56 -9.86
N HIS A 116 -3.46 3.17 -10.98
CA HIS A 116 -3.47 4.61 -11.16
C HIS A 116 -4.84 5.07 -11.63
N ALA A 117 -5.55 5.82 -10.78
CA ALA A 117 -6.78 6.51 -11.17
C ALA A 117 -6.45 7.97 -11.51
N ARG A 118 -6.58 8.34 -12.78
CA ARG A 118 -6.36 9.71 -13.25
C ARG A 118 -7.65 10.51 -13.16
N LEU A 119 -7.71 11.41 -12.19
CA LEU A 119 -8.80 12.36 -12.01
C LEU A 119 -8.52 13.61 -12.84
N THR A 120 -9.48 13.99 -13.68
CA THR A 120 -9.39 15.16 -14.55
C THR A 120 -10.69 15.95 -14.50
N GLY A 121 -10.68 17.19 -15.00
CA GLY A 121 -11.85 18.06 -14.96
C GLY A 121 -12.24 18.47 -13.54
N LEU A 122 -11.28 18.43 -12.61
CA LEU A 122 -11.49 18.89 -11.25
C LEU A 122 -11.69 20.41 -11.24
N ARG A 123 -12.52 20.88 -10.32
CA ARG A 123 -12.72 22.31 -10.08
C ARG A 123 -11.47 22.85 -9.37
N PRO A 124 -10.92 24.00 -9.79
CA PRO A 124 -9.88 24.70 -9.05
C PRO A 124 -10.33 25.08 -7.63
N ASP A 125 -9.37 25.26 -6.73
CA ASP A 125 -9.59 25.72 -5.35
C ASP A 125 -10.70 24.93 -4.63
N THR A 126 -10.72 23.61 -4.82
CA THR A 126 -11.78 22.74 -4.31
C THR A 126 -11.19 21.59 -3.52
N THR A 127 -11.68 21.39 -2.30
CA THR A 127 -11.40 20.20 -1.51
C THR A 127 -12.30 19.05 -1.97
N TYR A 128 -11.64 17.96 -2.34
CA TYR A 128 -12.29 16.71 -2.69
C TYR A 128 -12.04 15.66 -1.61
N LEU A 129 -13.08 14.90 -1.30
CA LEU A 129 -13.01 13.69 -0.51
C LEU A 129 -12.90 12.50 -1.46
N TYR A 130 -12.00 11.57 -1.17
CA TYR A 130 -11.83 10.37 -1.99
C TYR A 130 -11.92 9.10 -1.16
N SER A 131 -12.30 8.03 -1.84
CA SER A 131 -12.25 6.65 -1.35
C SER A 131 -11.66 5.77 -2.45
N ALA A 132 -10.44 5.29 -2.24
CA ALA A 132 -9.69 4.46 -3.17
C ALA A 132 -9.76 3.00 -2.73
N GLY A 133 -10.01 2.10 -3.68
CA GLY A 133 -10.07 0.68 -3.36
C GLY A 133 -10.43 -0.20 -4.52
N HIS A 134 -10.76 -1.44 -4.21
CA HIS A 134 -11.16 -2.47 -5.14
C HIS A 134 -12.09 -3.48 -4.44
N ASP A 135 -12.71 -4.37 -5.21
CA ASP A 135 -13.68 -5.32 -4.68
C ASP A 135 -13.08 -6.15 -3.52
N GLY A 136 -13.85 -6.27 -2.44
CA GLY A 136 -13.53 -7.07 -1.26
C GLY A 136 -12.57 -6.42 -0.24
N ALA A 137 -11.83 -5.38 -0.62
CA ALA A 137 -10.95 -4.65 0.30
C ALA A 137 -11.70 -3.58 1.09
N ALA A 138 -11.20 -3.24 2.28
CA ALA A 138 -11.57 -1.97 2.90
C ALA A 138 -10.93 -0.83 2.08
N PRO A 139 -11.70 0.18 1.66
CA PRO A 139 -11.12 1.31 0.94
C PRO A 139 -10.31 2.19 1.88
N GLU A 140 -9.36 2.91 1.31
CA GLU A 140 -8.62 3.96 1.99
C GLU A 140 -9.19 5.32 1.58
N THR A 141 -9.50 6.15 2.58
CA THR A 141 -10.17 7.44 2.38
C THR A 141 -9.30 8.61 2.80
N GLY A 142 -9.44 9.73 2.11
CA GLY A 142 -8.74 10.96 2.47
C GLY A 142 -9.32 12.17 1.76
N ALA A 143 -8.56 13.26 1.79
CA ALA A 143 -8.91 14.50 1.13
C ALA A 143 -7.70 15.13 0.44
N PHE A 144 -7.95 15.90 -0.62
CA PHE A 144 -6.97 16.80 -1.22
C PHE A 144 -7.65 18.08 -1.70
N THR A 145 -6.89 19.16 -1.85
CA THR A 145 -7.39 20.43 -2.38
C THR A 145 -6.63 20.76 -3.66
N THR A 146 -7.37 21.01 -4.74
CA THR A 146 -6.79 21.48 -6.01
C THR A 146 -6.25 22.90 -5.87
N GLU A 147 -5.23 23.22 -6.66
CA GLU A 147 -4.69 24.58 -6.67
C GLU A 147 -5.70 25.58 -7.25
N ARG A 148 -5.49 26.87 -6.94
CA ARG A 148 -6.24 27.94 -7.58
C ARG A 148 -5.77 28.14 -9.01
N ARG A 149 -6.71 28.43 -9.91
CA ARG A 149 -6.39 28.96 -11.22
C ARG A 149 -6.01 30.43 -11.07
N HIS A 150 -4.78 30.76 -11.40
CA HIS A 150 -4.34 32.14 -11.41
C HIS A 150 -4.95 32.84 -12.64
N LEU A 151 -5.86 33.77 -12.40
CA LEU A 151 -6.39 34.66 -13.45
C LEU A 151 -5.38 35.79 -13.65
N GLY A 152 -4.34 35.57 -14.45
CA GLY A 152 -3.26 36.56 -14.60
C GLY A 152 -2.50 36.45 -15.92
N GLY A 153 -2.90 37.26 -16.89
CA GLY A 153 -2.09 37.61 -18.05
C GLY A 153 -0.88 38.44 -17.61
N GLY A 154 0.26 37.78 -17.48
CA GLY A 154 1.55 38.42 -17.27
C GLY A 154 2.62 37.50 -17.83
N VAL A 155 3.19 37.88 -18.97
CA VAL A 155 4.31 37.17 -19.59
C VAL A 155 5.43 37.06 -18.57
N LEU A 156 5.68 35.85 -18.05
CA LEU A 156 6.92 35.57 -17.31
C LEU A 156 8.06 35.62 -18.32
N ARG A 157 8.66 36.80 -18.53
CA ARG A 157 9.97 36.89 -19.17
C ARG A 157 11.01 36.40 -18.18
N ALA A 158 11.35 35.12 -18.26
CA ALA A 158 12.56 34.60 -17.65
C ALA A 158 13.78 35.21 -18.37
N ALA A 159 14.39 36.22 -17.78
CA ALA A 159 15.71 36.68 -18.19
C ALA A 159 16.76 35.69 -17.68
N VAL A 160 17.29 34.85 -18.57
CA VAL A 160 18.48 34.03 -18.30
C VAL A 160 19.70 34.94 -18.34
N ARG A 161 20.31 35.20 -17.17
CA ARG A 161 21.62 35.86 -17.07
C ARG A 161 22.72 34.82 -17.27
N GLY A 162 23.23 34.73 -18.49
CA GLY A 162 24.39 33.89 -18.83
C GLY A 162 25.67 34.45 -18.20
N GLY A 163 26.17 33.79 -17.15
CA GLY A 163 27.42 34.12 -16.48
C GLY A 163 28.64 33.44 -17.12
N SER A 164 29.46 34.25 -17.79
CA SER A 164 30.94 34.25 -17.75
C SER A 164 31.70 32.96 -18.12
N ARG A 165 32.24 32.95 -19.36
CA ARG A 165 33.37 32.09 -19.76
C ARG A 165 34.65 32.57 -19.06
N ARG A 166 35.27 31.72 -18.22
CA ARG A 166 36.68 31.90 -17.84
C ARG A 166 37.56 31.25 -18.90
N ARG A 167 38.38 32.06 -19.58
CA ARG A 167 39.49 31.60 -20.43
C ARG A 167 40.46 30.81 -19.56
N ALA A 168 40.77 29.57 -19.97
CA ALA A 168 41.95 28.87 -19.49
C ALA A 168 43.18 29.56 -20.13
N GLY A 169 44.07 30.07 -19.28
CA GLY A 169 45.39 30.55 -19.70
C GLY A 169 46.26 29.36 -20.06
N VAL A 170 46.90 29.45 -21.24
CA VAL A 170 48.00 28.59 -21.65
C VAL A 170 49.23 28.99 -20.82
N SER A 171 49.82 28.02 -20.12
CA SER A 171 51.17 28.12 -19.58
C SER A 171 51.95 26.92 -20.07
N SER A 172 52.81 27.13 -21.07
CA SER A 172 53.88 26.20 -21.42
C SER A 172 55.17 26.74 -20.82
N ALA A 173 55.77 25.98 -19.90
CA ALA A 173 57.09 26.22 -19.36
C ALA A 173 58.08 25.22 -19.98
N HIS A 174 59.13 25.77 -20.59
CA HIS A 174 60.53 25.35 -20.65
C HIS A 174 60.88 23.84 -20.66
N GLY A 175 61.50 23.44 -21.77
CA GLY A 175 62.69 22.56 -21.76
C GLY A 175 63.93 23.40 -22.03
#